data_AF-A0A835FFQ3-F1
#
_entry.id   AF-A0A835FFQ3-F1
#
_cell.length_a   1.000
_cell.length_b   1.000
_cell.length_c   1.000
_cell.angle_alpha   90.00
_cell.angle_beta   90.00
_cell.angle_gamma   90.00
#
_symmetry.space_group_name_H-M   'P 1'
#
loop_
_entity.id
_entity.type
_entity.pdbx_description
1 polymer ?
#
loop_
_entity_poly.entity_id
_entity_poly.type
_entity_poly.pdbx_seq_one_letter_code
_entity_poly.pdbx_strand_id
1 'polypeptide(L)'
;MRKHWRLLEERLFSYTVPDWLQLLLDACSAKQVALTKLLLWRAWTVWNNITHQSGPSGIQESVYFLLAMQSSLWQIRQGSFVSHTGGAGLGVVIRNNNGDVMLTAWKVIMRCSYAVEAEAMACLVGLQLAAQHCQAPVILESDCARVVRTVRRERNLVADGLAHLARRTAHSVVWLGTAPACVQSLITNDCNSSD
;
A
#
# COMPACT_ATOMS: atom_id res chain seq x y z
N MET A 1 -9.35 10.71 -21.13
CA MET A 1 -8.26 9.76 -21.46
C MET A 1 -7.90 9.62 -22.94
N ARG A 2 -8.80 9.86 -23.91
CA ARG A 2 -8.49 9.69 -25.36
C ARG A 2 -7.29 10.50 -25.88
N LYS A 3 -6.96 11.64 -25.24
CA LYS A 3 -5.75 12.43 -25.52
C LYS A 3 -4.44 11.68 -25.22
N HIS A 4 -4.48 10.66 -24.35
CA HIS A 4 -3.30 9.91 -23.89
C HIS A 4 -3.33 8.43 -24.34
N TRP A 5 -4.51 7.83 -24.44
CA TRP A 5 -4.70 6.40 -24.73
C TRP A 5 -5.46 6.17 -26.03
N ARG A 6 -4.99 5.20 -26.82
CA ARG A 6 -5.76 4.65 -27.95
C ARG A 6 -6.84 3.70 -27.42
N LEU A 7 -7.96 4.28 -26.99
CA LEU A 7 -9.12 3.57 -26.46
C LEU A 7 -10.09 3.15 -27.58
N LEU A 8 -10.88 2.11 -27.30
CA LEU A 8 -12.03 1.73 -28.11
C LEU A 8 -13.00 2.90 -28.28
N GLU A 9 -13.71 2.92 -29.40
CA GLU A 9 -14.79 3.88 -29.60
C GLU A 9 -15.95 3.58 -28.67
N GLU A 10 -16.56 4.63 -28.13
CA GLU A 10 -17.59 4.51 -27.08
C GLU A 10 -18.82 3.75 -27.56
N ARG A 11 -19.16 3.90 -28.84
CA ARG A 11 -20.25 3.17 -29.51
C ARG A 11 -20.12 1.64 -29.47
N LEU A 12 -18.91 1.13 -29.20
CA LEU A 12 -18.65 -0.31 -29.11
C LEU A 12 -19.00 -0.86 -27.72
N PHE A 13 -19.17 -0.01 -26.70
CA PHE A 13 -19.58 -0.42 -25.36
C PHE A 13 -21.10 -0.53 -25.26
N SER A 14 -21.68 -1.42 -26.06
CA SER A 14 -23.10 -1.73 -26.03
C SER A 14 -23.32 -3.17 -25.56
N TYR A 15 -24.30 -3.34 -24.67
CA TYR A 15 -24.75 -4.67 -24.26
C TYR A 15 -25.46 -5.32 -25.45
N THR A 16 -24.78 -6.25 -26.12
CA THR A 16 -25.33 -6.97 -27.27
C THR A 16 -25.75 -8.38 -26.90
N VAL A 17 -24.91 -9.09 -26.13
CA VAL A 17 -25.09 -10.49 -25.71
C VAL A 17 -24.49 -10.73 -24.32
N PRO A 18 -24.79 -11.86 -23.65
CA PRO A 18 -23.99 -12.31 -22.51
C PRO A 18 -22.50 -12.35 -22.89
N ASP A 19 -21.63 -11.96 -21.96
CA ASP A 19 -20.17 -11.84 -22.18
C ASP A 19 -19.72 -10.84 -23.26
N TRP A 20 -20.60 -9.91 -23.68
CA TRP A 20 -20.28 -8.89 -24.69
C TRP A 20 -18.95 -8.17 -24.43
N LEU A 21 -18.63 -7.89 -23.16
CA LEU A 21 -17.39 -7.20 -22.79
C LEU A 21 -16.16 -8.09 -23.03
N GLN A 22 -16.26 -9.39 -22.74
CA GLN A 22 -15.16 -10.32 -22.99
C GLN A 22 -14.92 -10.47 -24.51
N LEU A 23 -16.00 -10.64 -25.28
CA LEU A 23 -15.95 -10.73 -26.74
C LEU A 23 -15.38 -9.45 -27.39
N LEU A 24 -15.77 -8.28 -26.86
CA LEU A 24 -15.23 -6.98 -27.30
C LEU A 24 -13.72 -6.87 -27.02
N LEU A 25 -13.27 -7.36 -25.86
CA LEU A 25 -11.87 -7.30 -25.45
C LEU A 25 -10.99 -8.35 -26.16
N ASP A 26 -11.54 -9.51 -26.54
CA ASP A 26 -10.81 -10.54 -27.28
C ASP A 26 -10.38 -10.08 -28.68
N ALA A 27 -11.15 -9.16 -29.28
CA ALA A 27 -10.80 -8.52 -30.55
C ALA A 27 -9.71 -7.42 -30.42
N CYS A 28 -9.25 -7.11 -29.21
CA CYS A 28 -8.33 -6.01 -28.93
C CYS A 28 -6.89 -6.48 -28.70
N SER A 29 -5.93 -5.57 -28.89
CA SER A 29 -4.55 -5.82 -28.44
C SER A 29 -4.48 -5.92 -26.91
N ALA A 30 -3.56 -6.72 -26.38
CA ALA A 30 -3.35 -6.89 -24.94
C ALA A 30 -3.18 -5.54 -24.19
N LYS A 31 -2.56 -4.55 -24.84
CA LYS A 31 -2.43 -3.19 -24.30
C LYS A 31 -3.77 -2.47 -24.23
N GLN A 32 -4.59 -2.54 -25.28
CA GLN A 32 -5.94 -1.94 -25.28
C GLN A 32 -6.86 -2.61 -24.27
N VAL A 33 -6.77 -3.93 -24.10
CA VAL A 33 -7.52 -4.67 -23.09
C VAL A 33 -7.18 -4.16 -21.69
N ALA A 34 -5.89 -4.08 -21.36
CA ALA A 34 -5.44 -3.61 -20.05
C ALA A 34 -5.87 -2.16 -19.77
N LEU A 35 -5.70 -1.25 -20.73
CA LEU A 35 -6.10 0.16 -20.58
C LEU A 35 -7.62 0.32 -20.45
N THR A 36 -8.40 -0.46 -21.18
CA THR A 36 -9.86 -0.46 -21.07
C THR A 36 -10.30 -0.96 -19.69
N LYS A 37 -9.71 -2.05 -19.19
CA LYS A 37 -9.97 -2.56 -17.84
C LYS A 37 -9.62 -1.52 -16.75
N LEU A 38 -8.49 -0.82 -16.88
CA LEU A 38 -8.13 0.26 -15.95
C LEU A 38 -9.12 1.42 -15.97
N LEU A 39 -9.59 1.80 -17.16
CA LEU A 39 -10.57 2.87 -17.31
C LEU A 39 -11.91 2.51 -16.63
N LEU A 40 -12.39 1.28 -16.87
CA LEU A 40 -13.62 0.75 -16.26
C LEU A 40 -13.48 0.65 -14.73
N TRP A 41 -12.34 0.14 -14.24
CA TRP A 41 -12.05 0.08 -12.82
C TRP A 41 -12.04 1.47 -12.16
N ARG A 42 -11.45 2.46 -12.82
CA ARG A 42 -11.44 3.84 -12.30
C ARG A 42 -12.84 4.45 -12.30
N ALA A 43 -13.64 4.22 -13.35
CA ALA A 43 -15.03 4.68 -13.40
C ALA A 43 -15.85 4.06 -12.27
N TRP A 44 -15.70 2.76 -12.03
CA TRP A 44 -16.32 2.06 -10.90
C TRP A 44 -15.85 2.61 -9.55
N THR A 45 -14.56 2.89 -9.39
CA THR A 45 -14.01 3.47 -8.15
C THR A 45 -14.59 4.86 -7.86
N VAL A 46 -14.69 5.72 -8.89
CA VAL A 46 -15.32 7.04 -8.75
C VAL A 46 -16.80 6.90 -8.38
N TRP A 47 -17.50 5.94 -8.98
CA TRP A 47 -18.89 5.64 -8.63
C TRP A 47 -19.02 5.19 -7.17
N ASN A 48 -18.18 4.27 -6.69
CA ASN A 48 -18.17 3.86 -5.29
C ASN A 48 -17.92 5.02 -4.33
N ASN A 49 -16.98 5.92 -4.66
CA ASN A 49 -16.67 7.07 -3.81
C ASN A 49 -17.87 8.01 -3.66
N ILE A 50 -18.66 8.16 -4.74
CA ILE A 50 -19.91 8.94 -4.73
C ILE A 50 -20.97 8.21 -3.91
N THR A 51 -21.15 6.90 -4.11
CA THR A 51 -22.15 6.08 -3.41
C THR A 51 -21.88 5.99 -1.91
N HIS A 52 -20.61 5.93 -1.49
CA HIS A 52 -20.20 5.73 -0.09
C HIS A 52 -19.63 7.01 0.58
N GLN A 53 -20.08 8.19 0.14
CA GLN A 53 -19.81 9.49 0.79
C GLN A 53 -18.33 9.89 0.98
N SER A 54 -17.41 9.32 0.19
CA SER A 54 -15.99 9.74 0.16
C SER A 54 -15.75 10.95 -0.76
N GLY A 55 -16.80 11.48 -1.39
CA GLY A 55 -16.77 12.66 -2.25
C GLY A 55 -16.33 12.37 -3.69
N PRO A 56 -16.70 13.24 -4.65
CA PRO A 56 -16.31 13.06 -6.04
C PRO A 56 -14.80 13.21 -6.22
N SER A 57 -14.21 12.41 -7.10
CA SER A 57 -12.83 12.60 -7.53
C SER A 57 -12.80 13.51 -8.76
N GLY A 58 -11.91 14.49 -8.79
CA GLY A 58 -11.77 15.35 -9.96
C GLY A 58 -11.24 14.60 -11.19
N ILE A 59 -11.52 15.17 -12.37
CA ILE A 59 -11.18 14.56 -13.66
C ILE A 59 -9.65 14.51 -13.84
N GLN A 60 -8.94 15.56 -13.44
CA GLN A 60 -7.48 15.61 -13.58
C GLN A 60 -6.78 14.58 -12.70
N GLU A 61 -7.27 14.37 -11.49
CA GLU A 61 -6.81 13.38 -10.52
C GLU A 61 -7.01 11.98 -11.08
N SER A 62 -8.15 11.73 -11.74
CA SER A 62 -8.41 10.47 -12.43
C SER A 62 -7.50 10.25 -13.62
N VAL A 63 -7.16 11.30 -14.38
CA VAL A 63 -6.20 11.24 -15.50
C VAL A 63 -4.79 10.92 -14.99
N TYR A 64 -4.33 11.64 -13.97
CA TYR A 64 -3.02 11.42 -13.35
C TYR A 64 -2.89 10.00 -12.82
N PHE A 65 -3.91 9.54 -12.08
CA PHE A 65 -3.98 8.19 -11.54
C PHE A 65 -3.83 7.13 -12.63
N LEU A 66 -4.61 7.24 -13.71
CA LEU A 66 -4.61 6.28 -14.79
C LEU A 66 -3.26 6.24 -15.53
N LEU A 67 -2.64 7.39 -15.78
CA LEU A 67 -1.32 7.47 -16.41
C LEU A 67 -0.22 6.85 -15.52
N ALA A 68 -0.28 7.09 -14.21
CA ALA A 68 0.63 6.49 -13.25
C ALA A 68 0.48 4.96 -13.18
N MET A 69 -0.75 4.45 -13.15
CA MET A 69 -1.03 3.01 -13.16
C MET A 69 -0.58 2.35 -14.47
N GLN A 70 -0.84 2.96 -15.62
CA GLN A 70 -0.33 2.45 -16.90
C GLN A 70 1.19 2.30 -16.88
N SER A 71 1.89 3.31 -16.36
CA SER A 71 3.35 3.34 -16.30
C SER A 71 3.87 2.24 -15.39
N SER A 72 3.23 2.03 -14.24
CA SER A 72 3.57 0.99 -13.27
C SER A 72 3.34 -0.43 -13.82
N LEU A 73 2.20 -0.68 -14.47
CA LEU A 73 1.90 -1.98 -15.08
C LEU A 73 2.81 -2.32 -16.24
N TRP A 74 3.24 -1.32 -17.01
CA TRP A 74 4.23 -1.51 -18.08
C TRP A 74 5.59 -1.93 -17.52
N GLN A 75 6.03 -1.31 -16.42
CA GLN A 75 7.29 -1.64 -15.75
C GLN A 75 7.27 -3.05 -15.14
N ILE A 76 6.18 -3.42 -14.47
CA ILE A 76 5.98 -4.78 -13.92
C ILE A 76 6.04 -5.82 -15.05
N ARG A 77 5.33 -5.59 -16.16
CA ARG A 77 5.25 -6.54 -17.27
C ARG A 77 6.57 -6.73 -18.03
N GLN A 78 7.40 -5.70 -18.09
CA GLN A 78 8.72 -5.77 -18.74
C GLN A 78 9.78 -6.43 -17.84
N GLY A 79 9.44 -6.83 -16.61
CA GLY A 79 10.43 -7.25 -15.61
C GLY A 79 11.43 -6.15 -15.26
N SER A 80 11.24 -4.95 -15.80
CA SER A 80 12.10 -3.79 -15.61
C SER A 80 11.53 -2.99 -14.44
N PHE A 81 11.73 -3.49 -13.23
CA PHE A 81 11.76 -2.60 -12.08
C PHE A 81 13.01 -1.73 -12.25
N VAL A 82 12.86 -0.68 -13.06
CA VAL A 82 13.96 0.23 -13.37
C VAL A 82 14.15 1.09 -12.13
N SER A 83 15.17 0.74 -11.36
CA SER A 83 15.72 1.45 -10.21
C SER A 83 16.24 2.87 -10.50
N HIS A 84 15.87 3.49 -11.62
CA HIS A 84 16.42 4.80 -12.04
C HIS A 84 15.71 6.02 -11.43
N THR A 85 14.70 5.84 -10.59
CA THR A 85 14.14 6.96 -9.79
C THR A 85 14.14 6.71 -8.28
N GLY A 86 14.49 5.50 -7.81
CA GLY A 86 14.34 5.14 -6.40
C GLY A 86 12.90 5.31 -5.90
N GLY A 87 11.91 5.14 -6.78
CA GLY A 87 10.50 5.37 -6.47
C GLY A 87 9.76 4.09 -6.10
N ALA A 88 8.93 4.11 -5.05
CA ALA A 88 7.98 3.04 -4.73
C ALA A 88 6.56 3.58 -4.55
N GLY A 89 5.56 2.71 -4.69
CA GLY A 89 4.16 3.01 -4.40
C GLY A 89 3.72 2.28 -3.13
N LEU A 90 2.98 2.99 -2.29
CA LEU A 90 2.37 2.46 -1.07
C LEU A 90 0.86 2.46 -1.21
N GLY A 91 0.20 1.40 -0.77
CA GLY A 91 -1.25 1.28 -0.69
C GLY A 91 -1.71 0.82 0.70
N VAL A 92 -2.81 1.40 1.18
CA VAL A 92 -3.44 1.05 2.45
C VAL A 92 -4.94 0.91 2.23
N VAL A 93 -5.52 -0.14 2.82
CA VAL A 93 -6.96 -0.35 2.91
C VAL A 93 -7.30 -0.69 4.36
N ILE A 94 -8.24 0.05 4.95
CA ILE A 94 -8.78 -0.20 6.29
C ILE A 94 -10.23 -0.65 6.12
N ARG A 95 -10.58 -1.75 6.78
CA ARG A 95 -11.91 -2.35 6.72
C ARG A 95 -12.51 -2.52 8.11
N ASN A 96 -13.82 -2.52 8.20
CA ASN A 96 -14.53 -2.94 9.41
C ASN A 96 -14.56 -4.48 9.51
N ASN A 97 -15.15 -5.00 10.59
CA ASN A 97 -15.31 -6.44 10.83
C ASN A 97 -16.25 -7.16 9.86
N ASN A 98 -17.11 -6.43 9.14
CA ASN A 98 -17.95 -6.97 8.07
C ASN A 98 -17.21 -7.06 6.73
N GLY A 99 -15.99 -6.52 6.65
CA GLY A 99 -15.20 -6.44 5.41
C GLY A 99 -15.46 -5.19 4.58
N ASP A 100 -16.32 -4.27 5.02
CA ASP A 100 -16.58 -3.01 4.32
C ASP A 100 -15.36 -2.09 4.42
N VAL A 101 -15.05 -1.42 3.32
CA VAL A 101 -13.95 -0.45 3.25
C VAL A 101 -14.34 0.82 4.02
N MET A 102 -13.58 1.13 5.07
CA MET A 102 -13.72 2.37 5.85
C MET A 102 -12.82 3.47 5.30
N LEU A 103 -11.60 3.11 4.85
CA LEU A 103 -10.62 4.06 4.34
C LEU A 103 -9.69 3.39 3.34
N THR A 104 -9.31 4.12 2.29
CA THR A 104 -8.21 3.75 1.39
C THR A 104 -7.24 4.91 1.25
N ALA A 105 -5.95 4.62 1.20
CA ALA A 105 -4.93 5.61 0.92
C ALA A 105 -3.85 5.03 0.01
N TRP A 106 -3.21 5.89 -0.78
CA TRP A 106 -1.99 5.55 -1.49
C TRP A 106 -1.02 6.72 -1.44
N LYS A 107 0.27 6.43 -1.56
CA LYS A 107 1.32 7.44 -1.55
C LYS A 107 2.49 7.03 -2.45
N VAL A 108 3.05 7.99 -3.16
CA VAL A 108 4.31 7.81 -3.89
C VAL A 108 5.47 8.08 -2.94
N ILE A 109 6.44 7.18 -2.93
CA ILE A 109 7.67 7.27 -2.15
C ILE A 109 8.79 7.55 -3.14
N MET A 110 9.38 8.75 -3.09
CA MET A 110 10.39 9.19 -4.07
C MET A 110 11.81 8.69 -3.75
N ARG A 111 11.99 7.96 -2.65
CA ARG A 111 13.27 7.40 -2.18
C ARG A 111 13.01 6.09 -1.42
N CYS A 112 12.96 4.99 -2.15
CA CYS A 112 12.84 3.66 -1.63
C CYS A 112 13.70 2.75 -2.49
N SER A 113 14.65 2.08 -1.84
CA SER A 113 15.60 1.20 -2.54
C SER A 113 15.21 -0.26 -2.43
N TYR A 114 14.32 -0.60 -1.49
CA TYR A 114 13.98 -1.99 -1.17
C TYR A 114 12.47 -2.18 -1.02
N ALA A 115 11.93 -3.26 -1.58
CA ALA A 115 10.51 -3.60 -1.42
C ALA A 115 10.09 -3.68 0.06
N VAL A 116 10.93 -4.27 0.92
CA VAL A 116 10.65 -4.38 2.37
C VAL A 116 10.56 -3.01 3.06
N GLU A 117 11.30 -2.01 2.58
CA GLU A 117 11.20 -0.63 3.07
C GLU A 117 9.85 0.00 2.67
N ALA A 118 9.41 -0.20 1.43
CA ALA A 118 8.10 0.25 0.98
C ALA A 118 6.96 -0.40 1.79
N GLU A 119 7.06 -1.71 2.04
CA GLU A 119 6.09 -2.47 2.83
C GLU A 119 6.07 -2.04 4.30
N ALA A 120 7.23 -1.80 4.91
CA ALA A 120 7.34 -1.26 6.25
C ALA A 120 6.68 0.12 6.36
N MET A 121 6.89 0.98 5.35
CA MET A 121 6.21 2.27 5.28
C MET A 121 4.70 2.14 5.05
N ALA A 122 4.24 1.16 4.27
CA ALA A 122 2.82 0.87 4.09
C ALA A 122 2.15 0.52 5.41
N CYS A 123 2.78 -0.35 6.19
CA CYS A 123 2.33 -0.70 7.53
C CYS A 123 2.30 0.51 8.46
N LEU A 124 3.36 1.34 8.46
CA LEU A 124 3.44 2.54 9.30
C LEU A 124 2.31 3.53 8.99
N VAL A 125 2.14 3.89 7.71
CA VAL A 125 1.09 4.82 7.28
C VAL A 125 -0.29 4.24 7.57
N GLY A 126 -0.48 2.94 7.33
CA GLY A 126 -1.73 2.25 7.64
C GLY A 126 -2.09 2.30 9.13
N LEU A 127 -1.11 2.05 10.01
CA LEU A 127 -1.30 2.14 11.45
C LEU A 127 -1.57 3.57 11.93
N GLN A 128 -0.91 4.58 11.35
CA GLN A 128 -1.16 5.99 11.68
C GLN A 128 -2.59 6.41 11.32
N LEU A 129 -3.06 6.03 10.13
CA LEU A 129 -4.43 6.28 9.68
C LEU A 129 -5.43 5.53 10.56
N ALA A 130 -5.15 4.27 10.89
CA ALA A 130 -5.99 3.49 11.77
C ALA A 130 -6.07 4.10 13.18
N ALA A 131 -4.97 4.60 13.73
CA ALA A 131 -4.99 5.27 15.04
C ALA A 131 -5.84 6.57 15.04
N GLN A 132 -5.93 7.27 13.91
CA GLN A 132 -6.73 8.50 13.78
C GLN A 132 -8.21 8.22 13.50
N HIS A 133 -8.52 7.16 12.77
CA HIS A 133 -9.85 6.92 12.22
C HIS A 133 -10.55 5.68 12.80
N CYS A 134 -9.87 4.85 13.59
CA CYS A 134 -10.42 3.65 14.22
C CYS A 134 -10.35 3.74 15.74
N GLN A 135 -11.45 3.40 16.41
CA GLN A 135 -11.57 3.41 17.88
C GLN A 135 -11.50 2.00 18.49
N ALA A 136 -11.22 0.99 17.67
CA ALA A 136 -11.23 -0.43 18.03
C ALA A 136 -9.87 -1.08 17.73
N PRO A 137 -9.57 -2.27 18.28
CA PRO A 137 -8.38 -3.04 17.95
C PRO A 137 -8.26 -3.27 16.44
N VAL A 138 -7.05 -3.14 15.91
CA VAL A 138 -6.75 -3.21 14.47
C VAL A 138 -5.94 -4.47 14.18
N ILE A 139 -6.34 -5.21 13.15
CA ILE A 139 -5.56 -6.32 12.60
C ILE A 139 -4.76 -5.77 11.42
N LEU A 140 -3.43 -5.88 11.49
CA LEU A 140 -2.54 -5.49 10.40
C LEU A 140 -2.29 -6.71 9.50
N GLU A 141 -2.66 -6.58 8.23
CA GLU A 141 -2.34 -7.55 7.17
C GLU A 141 -1.29 -6.94 6.23
N SER A 142 -0.24 -7.72 5.91
CA SER A 142 0.77 -7.37 4.91
C SER A 142 1.24 -8.66 4.24
N ASP A 143 1.55 -8.60 2.95
CA ASP A 143 2.13 -9.70 2.17
C ASP A 143 3.65 -9.87 2.44
N CYS A 144 4.26 -8.95 3.20
CA CYS A 144 5.65 -9.01 3.57
C CYS A 144 5.86 -9.71 4.92
N ALA A 145 6.13 -11.02 4.88
CA ALA A 145 6.38 -11.82 6.09
C ALA A 145 7.50 -11.24 6.99
N ARG A 146 8.52 -10.59 6.40
CA ARG A 146 9.59 -9.93 7.15
C ARG A 146 9.05 -8.77 8.00
N VAL A 147 8.22 -7.90 7.41
CA VAL A 147 7.61 -6.77 8.13
C VAL A 147 6.67 -7.28 9.23
N VAL A 148 5.81 -8.24 8.90
CA VAL A 148 4.87 -8.83 9.87
C VAL A 148 5.60 -9.43 11.07
N ARG A 149 6.73 -10.13 10.86
CA ARG A 149 7.54 -10.66 11.97
C ARG A 149 8.12 -9.56 12.85
N THR A 150 8.69 -8.52 12.25
CA THR A 150 9.35 -7.42 12.99
C THR A 150 8.38 -6.58 13.81
N VAL A 151 7.13 -6.42 13.36
CA VAL A 151 6.11 -5.62 14.06
C VAL A 151 5.51 -6.37 15.26
N ARG A 152 5.76 -7.67 15.43
CA ARG A 152 5.26 -8.42 16.59
C ARG A 152 5.89 -7.92 17.89
N ARG A 153 5.05 -7.82 18.92
CA ARG A 153 5.45 -7.38 20.27
C ARG A 153 6.64 -8.17 20.84
N GLU A 154 6.71 -9.46 20.53
CA GLU A 154 7.78 -10.39 20.96
C GLU A 154 9.16 -10.05 20.39
N ARG A 155 9.25 -9.22 19.34
CA ARG A 155 10.50 -8.75 18.73
C ARG A 155 10.95 -7.38 19.26
N ASN A 156 10.18 -6.72 20.13
CA ASN A 156 10.51 -5.38 20.66
C ASN A 156 10.91 -5.40 22.15
N LEU A 157 11.43 -6.54 22.64
CA LEU A 157 11.73 -6.75 24.07
C LEU A 157 12.84 -5.81 24.59
N VAL A 158 13.84 -5.50 23.75
CA VAL A 158 14.92 -4.57 24.14
C VAL A 158 14.36 -3.17 24.39
N ALA A 159 13.55 -2.64 23.48
CA ALA A 159 12.94 -1.32 23.66
C ALA A 159 11.93 -1.31 24.82
N ASP A 160 11.19 -2.40 25.02
CA ASP A 160 10.31 -2.54 26.19
C ASP A 160 11.10 -2.52 27.51
N GLY A 161 12.24 -3.19 27.56
CA GLY A 161 13.17 -3.15 28.69
C GLY A 161 13.70 -1.74 28.97
N LEU A 162 14.07 -1.00 27.93
CA LEU A 162 14.49 0.41 28.05
C LEU A 162 13.34 1.32 28.51
N ALA A 163 12.12 1.12 28.00
CA ALA A 163 10.95 1.88 28.43
C ALA A 163 10.60 1.61 29.90
N HIS A 164 10.73 0.36 30.37
CA HIS A 164 10.60 0.02 31.79
C HIS A 164 11.67 0.71 32.65
N LEU A 165 12.92 0.74 32.18
CA LEU A 165 14.01 1.43 32.89
C LEU A 165 13.70 2.93 33.01
N ALA A 166 13.33 3.59 31.91
CA ALA A 166 12.97 5.01 31.90
C ALA A 166 11.82 5.32 32.87
N ARG A 167 10.80 4.45 32.96
CA ARG A 167 9.70 4.59 33.95
C ARG A 167 10.19 4.46 35.39
N ARG A 168 11.11 3.54 35.67
CA ARG A 168 11.63 3.30 37.03
C ARG A 168 12.56 4.40 37.50
N THR A 169 13.33 4.99 36.59
CA THR A 169 14.37 5.95 36.93
C THR A 169 13.97 7.40 36.68
N ALA A 170 12.83 7.64 36.00
CA ALA A 170 12.23 8.93 35.74
C ALA A 170 13.16 9.96 35.07
N HIS A 171 14.07 9.51 34.20
CA HIS A 171 14.96 10.37 33.44
C HIS A 171 15.19 9.87 32.02
N SER A 172 15.59 10.79 31.14
CA SER A 172 15.91 10.52 29.73
C SER A 172 17.43 10.42 29.56
N VAL A 173 17.91 9.33 28.94
CA VAL A 173 19.33 9.11 28.63
C VAL A 173 19.46 8.48 27.23
N VAL A 174 20.58 8.76 26.57
CA VAL A 174 20.98 8.14 25.29
C VAL A 174 22.30 7.42 25.50
N TRP A 175 22.38 6.15 25.11
CA TRP A 175 23.62 5.37 25.10
C TRP A 175 24.14 5.26 23.66
N LEU A 176 25.36 5.71 23.42
CA LEU A 176 26.03 5.58 22.12
C LEU A 176 27.08 4.48 22.20
N GLY A 177 26.97 3.46 21.33
CA GLY A 177 27.90 2.32 21.29
C GLY A 177 27.84 1.38 22.51
N THR A 178 26.91 1.61 23.44
CA THR A 178 26.74 0.83 24.68
C THR A 178 25.25 0.67 25.00
N ALA A 179 24.91 -0.17 25.98
CA ALA A 179 23.55 -0.33 26.50
C ALA A 179 23.59 -0.60 28.01
N PRO A 180 22.53 -0.29 28.77
CA PRO A 180 22.47 -0.60 30.19
C PRO A 180 22.39 -2.12 30.41
N ALA A 181 23.03 -2.59 31.51
CA ALA A 181 23.17 -4.01 31.80
C ALA A 181 21.83 -4.79 31.81
N CYS A 182 20.72 -4.13 32.17
CA CYS A 182 19.40 -4.75 32.23
C CYS A 182 18.83 -5.22 30.90
N VAL A 183 19.34 -4.73 29.75
CA VAL A 183 18.91 -5.18 28.41
C VAL A 183 19.98 -5.97 27.66
N GLN A 184 21.17 -6.16 28.24
CA GLN A 184 22.30 -6.79 27.55
C GLN A 184 21.99 -8.23 27.13
N SER A 185 21.33 -9.00 27.99
CA SER A 185 20.90 -10.38 27.67
C SER A 185 19.82 -10.42 26.59
N LEU A 186 18.92 -9.43 26.57
CA LEU A 186 17.88 -9.30 25.54
C LEU A 186 18.49 -8.98 24.18
N ILE A 187 19.48 -8.08 24.13
CA ILE A 187 20.20 -7.74 22.89
C ILE A 187 20.87 -8.98 22.29
N THR A 188 21.57 -9.76 23.12
CA THR A 188 22.23 -10.99 22.65
C THR A 188 21.23 -11.98 22.05
N ASN A 189 20.05 -12.13 22.65
CA ASN A 189 19.01 -13.03 22.15
C ASN A 189 18.32 -12.49 20.90
N ASP A 190 18.16 -11.17 20.78
CA ASP A 190 17.57 -10.51 19.60
C ASP A 190 18.45 -10.74 18.37
N CYS A 191 19.77 -10.67 18.51
CA CYS A 191 20.74 -10.95 17.44
C CYS A 191 20.81 -12.43 16.99
N ASN A 192 20.34 -13.37 17.81
CA ASN A 192 20.42 -14.81 17.53
C ASN A 192 19.14 -15.39 16.89
N SER A 193 18.16 -14.55 16.61
CA SER A 193 16.89 -14.97 16.03
C SER A 193 16.96 -14.98 14.49
N SER A 194 17.75 -15.93 13.96
CA SER A 194 17.98 -16.20 12.54
C SER A 194 16.67 -16.32 11.72
N ASP A 195 16.77 -15.91 10.45
CA ASP A 195 15.75 -15.78 9.40
C ASP A 195 14.73 -16.92 9.21
#